data_AF-A0A7S4ETG8-F1
#
_entry.id   AF-A0A7S4ETG8-F1
#
_cell.length_a   1.000
_cell.length_b   1.000
_cell.length_c   1.000
_cell.angle_alpha   90.00
_cell.angle_beta   90.00
_cell.angle_gamma   90.00
#
_symmetry.space_group_name_H-M   'P 1'
#
loop_
_entity.id
_entity.type
_entity.pdbx_description
1 polymer ?
#
loop_
_entity_poly.entity_id
_entity_poly.type
_entity_poly.pdbx_seq_one_letter_code
_entity_poly.pdbx_strand_id
1 'polypeptide(L)'
;HSTCASCRESLPAVLLQFLQVATCRYSCPSNRSSSFDSGKTQGATSLFVIGSKFSHRCLRPNCCFHGQDGQLAFRAVRDIAPGEVLTICYLGPWGACSTRRRKQLLMESKGFVCSCLDCGGRDGLGALPCPECWPRDARTGLLLSSDA
;
A
#
# COMPACT_ATOMS: atom_id res chain seq x y z
N HIS A 1 -13.70 4.63 -56.76
CA HIS A 1 -14.74 4.36 -55.76
C HIS A 1 -14.05 3.81 -54.52
N SER A 2 -13.68 4.67 -53.56
CA SER A 2 -14.51 5.27 -52.50
C SER A 2 -14.44 4.43 -51.21
N THR A 3 -14.02 5.09 -50.15
CA THR A 3 -13.91 4.62 -48.77
C THR A 3 -15.24 4.12 -48.21
N CYS A 4 -15.20 3.14 -47.31
CA CYS A 4 -16.28 2.93 -46.34
C CYS A 4 -15.70 3.12 -44.94
N ALA A 5 -16.08 4.25 -44.32
CA ALA A 5 -15.64 4.72 -43.01
C ALA A 5 -16.33 4.03 -41.83
N SER A 6 -16.93 2.85 -42.02
CA SER A 6 -17.86 2.26 -41.03
C SER A 6 -17.28 1.13 -40.16
N CYS A 7 -16.02 0.73 -40.34
CA CYS A 7 -15.45 -0.39 -39.56
C CYS A 7 -14.47 0.06 -38.45
N ARG A 8 -14.46 1.35 -38.07
CA ARG A 8 -13.48 1.88 -37.09
C ARG A 8 -14.05 2.38 -35.77
N GLU A 9 -15.34 2.19 -35.51
CA GLU A 9 -15.95 2.59 -34.24
C GLU A 9 -16.88 1.50 -33.72
N SER A 10 -16.50 0.90 -32.59
CA SER A 10 -17.37 0.60 -31.44
C SER A 10 -16.85 -0.60 -30.64
N LEU A 11 -15.87 -0.37 -29.77
CA LEU A 11 -15.89 -1.03 -28.47
C LEU A 11 -16.23 0.06 -27.46
N PRO A 12 -17.42 0.03 -26.84
CA PRO A 12 -17.81 1.07 -25.89
C PRO A 12 -16.82 1.06 -24.72
N ALA A 13 -16.26 2.23 -24.42
CA ALA A 13 -15.31 2.49 -23.33
C ALA A 13 -15.88 2.22 -21.91
N VAL A 14 -17.03 1.57 -21.81
CA VAL A 14 -17.82 1.39 -20.58
C VAL A 14 -17.35 0.17 -19.78
N LEU A 15 -16.58 -0.76 -20.36
CA LEU A 15 -16.10 -1.96 -19.64
C LEU A 15 -14.71 -1.82 -19.00
N LEU A 16 -13.97 -0.74 -19.28
CA LEU A 16 -12.69 -0.45 -18.61
C LEU A 16 -12.88 0.41 -17.33
N GLN A 17 -14.12 0.60 -16.88
CA GLN A 17 -14.47 1.56 -15.85
C GLN A 17 -14.36 1.02 -14.40
N PHE A 18 -13.81 -0.18 -14.19
CA PHE A 18 -13.73 -0.79 -12.86
C PHE A 18 -12.34 -0.81 -12.19
N LEU A 19 -11.24 -0.35 -12.79
CA LEU A 19 -9.90 -0.63 -12.24
C LEU A 19 -8.82 0.47 -12.30
N GLN A 20 -9.18 1.74 -12.46
CA GLN A 20 -8.19 2.82 -12.45
C GLN A 20 -8.59 3.94 -11.50
N VAL A 21 -8.24 3.76 -10.22
CA VAL A 21 -8.27 4.89 -9.29
C VAL A 21 -7.05 5.75 -9.64
N ALA A 22 -7.29 6.85 -10.36
CA ALA A 22 -6.39 7.97 -10.59
C ALA A 22 -4.91 7.64 -10.89
N THR A 23 -4.52 7.72 -12.16
CA THR A 23 -3.12 7.90 -12.53
C THR A 23 -2.72 9.36 -12.34
N CYS A 24 -1.83 9.66 -11.40
CA CYS A 24 -1.32 11.02 -11.22
C CYS A 24 0.02 11.15 -11.95
N ARG A 25 0.07 11.97 -13.01
CA ARG A 25 1.30 12.39 -13.67
C ARG A 25 1.69 13.78 -13.17
N TYR A 26 2.53 13.84 -12.14
CA TYR A 26 3.24 15.06 -11.77
C TYR A 26 4.71 14.71 -11.53
N SER A 27 5.52 14.84 -12.57
CA SER A 27 6.99 14.85 -12.44
C SER A 27 7.40 16.26 -12.08
N CYS A 28 7.75 16.50 -10.81
CA CYS A 28 8.36 17.74 -10.38
C CYS A 28 9.87 17.48 -10.22
N PRO A 29 10.73 17.95 -11.15
CA PRO A 29 12.17 17.71 -11.08
C PRO A 29 12.89 18.58 -10.03
N SER A 30 12.18 19.39 -9.26
CA SER A 30 12.77 20.33 -8.31
C SER A 30 12.75 19.80 -6.86
N ASN A 31 13.62 18.85 -6.54
CA ASN A 31 14.67 19.08 -5.54
C ASN A 31 15.66 17.90 -5.38
N ARG A 32 16.90 18.19 -5.78
CA ARG A 32 18.21 17.67 -5.33
C ARG A 32 18.68 16.28 -5.81
N SER A 33 19.48 16.34 -6.88
CA SER A 33 20.65 15.52 -7.22
C SER A 33 20.56 13.99 -7.03
N SER A 34 20.19 13.29 -8.09
CA SER A 34 20.97 12.13 -8.53
C SER A 34 20.95 12.10 -10.06
N SER A 35 22.15 12.01 -10.64
CA SER A 35 22.40 11.95 -12.07
C SER A 35 21.55 10.85 -12.70
N PHE A 36 20.91 11.15 -13.84
CA PHE A 36 20.35 10.13 -14.72
C PHE A 36 21.51 9.34 -15.33
N ASP A 37 21.96 8.30 -14.63
CA ASP A 37 22.78 7.26 -15.23
C ASP A 37 21.88 6.11 -15.70
N SER A 38 22.12 5.68 -16.93
CA SER A 38 21.35 4.66 -17.61
C SER A 38 21.60 3.31 -16.95
N GLY A 39 20.59 2.77 -16.26
CA GLY A 39 20.57 1.36 -15.88
C GLY A 39 20.29 1.01 -14.43
N LYS A 40 20.08 1.98 -13.52
CA LYS A 40 19.65 1.70 -12.14
C LYS A 40 18.57 2.68 -11.68
N THR A 41 17.30 2.29 -11.82
CA THR A 41 16.17 2.98 -11.19
C THR A 41 16.16 2.70 -9.68
N GLN A 42 17.07 3.31 -8.94
CA GLN A 42 16.98 3.40 -7.48
C GLN A 42 17.07 4.86 -7.08
N GLY A 43 15.98 5.43 -6.58
CA GLY A 43 16.07 6.60 -5.70
C GLY A 43 15.50 7.94 -6.18
N ALA A 44 14.72 8.01 -7.27
CA ALA A 44 13.99 9.24 -7.57
C ALA A 44 12.78 9.39 -6.62
N THR A 45 12.85 10.35 -5.69
CA THR A 45 11.69 10.72 -4.85
C THR A 45 10.76 11.60 -5.68
N SER A 46 9.49 11.24 -5.76
CA SER A 46 8.46 11.97 -6.52
C SER A 46 7.31 12.38 -5.62
N LEU A 47 6.71 13.54 -5.92
CA LEU A 47 5.57 14.08 -5.18
C LEU A 47 4.31 13.99 -6.03
N PHE A 48 3.33 13.24 -5.54
CA PHE A 48 2.04 13.07 -6.21
C PHE A 48 0.93 13.72 -5.37
N VAL A 49 0.57 14.97 -5.70
CA VAL A 49 -0.39 15.77 -4.90
C VAL A 49 -1.73 15.05 -4.70
N ILE A 50 -2.26 14.41 -5.74
CA ILE A 50 -3.51 13.64 -5.64
C ILE A 50 -3.30 12.37 -4.81
N GLY A 51 -2.19 11.66 -5.02
CA GLY A 51 -1.87 10.45 -4.28
C GLY A 51 -1.67 10.68 -2.78
N SER A 52 -1.16 11.85 -2.39
CA SER A 52 -0.98 12.26 -1.00
C SER A 52 -2.29 12.48 -0.23
N LYS A 53 -3.44 12.49 -0.90
CA LYS A 53 -4.77 12.63 -0.24
C LYS A 53 -5.30 11.32 0.34
N PHE A 54 -4.75 10.17 -0.06
CA PHE A 54 -5.22 8.88 0.43
C PHE A 54 -4.88 8.72 1.91
N SER A 55 -5.84 8.33 2.72
CA SER A 55 -5.64 8.17 4.17
C SER A 55 -4.93 6.85 4.51
N HIS A 56 -4.38 6.76 5.71
CA HIS A 56 -3.73 5.53 6.16
C HIS A 56 -4.73 4.48 6.66
N ARG A 57 -4.53 3.21 6.27
CA ARG A 57 -5.08 2.05 6.97
C ARG A 57 -4.04 0.93 7.04
N CYS A 58 -3.90 0.28 8.19
CA CYS A 58 -2.79 -0.65 8.45
C CYS A 58 -2.88 -1.95 7.64
N LEU A 59 -3.75 -2.88 8.04
CA LEU A 59 -3.73 -4.25 7.52
C LEU A 59 -4.72 -4.45 6.37
N ARG A 60 -5.82 -3.69 6.40
CA ARG A 60 -6.92 -3.84 5.43
C ARG A 60 -7.22 -2.54 4.67
N PRO A 61 -6.24 -1.93 3.98
CA PRO A 61 -6.53 -0.80 3.10
C PRO A 61 -7.46 -1.23 1.96
N ASN A 62 -8.21 -0.28 1.40
CA ASN A 62 -9.08 -0.55 0.24
C ASN A 62 -8.39 -0.25 -1.09
N CYS A 63 -7.24 0.43 -1.08
CA CYS A 63 -6.41 0.65 -2.26
C CYS A 63 -4.95 0.22 -2.02
N CYS A 64 -4.30 -0.15 -3.11
CA CYS A 64 -2.84 -0.26 -3.21
C CYS A 64 -2.34 0.73 -4.28
N PHE A 65 -1.04 0.97 -4.32
CA PHE A 65 -0.42 1.81 -5.34
C PHE A 65 0.81 1.14 -5.94
N HIS A 66 1.10 1.47 -7.19
CA HIS A 66 2.29 1.05 -7.90
C HIS A 66 2.85 2.23 -8.71
N GLY A 67 4.16 2.46 -8.58
CA GLY A 67 4.88 3.50 -9.30
C GLY A 67 5.66 2.91 -10.47
N GLN A 68 5.51 3.48 -11.66
CA GLN A 68 6.27 3.09 -12.85
C GLN A 68 6.47 4.28 -13.79
N ASP A 69 7.68 4.48 -14.30
CA ASP A 69 8.02 5.51 -15.29
C ASP A 69 7.55 6.93 -14.90
N GLY A 70 7.75 7.31 -13.64
CA GLY A 70 7.34 8.63 -13.12
C GLY A 70 5.83 8.79 -12.93
N GLN A 71 5.07 7.71 -13.01
CA GLN A 71 3.62 7.68 -12.82
C GLN A 71 3.29 6.88 -11.56
N LEU A 72 2.27 7.33 -10.82
CA LEU A 72 1.70 6.60 -9.71
C LEU A 72 0.27 6.19 -10.05
N ALA A 73 0.00 4.88 -10.01
CA ALA A 73 -1.33 4.33 -10.21
C ALA A 73 -1.86 3.75 -8.90
N PHE A 74 -3.11 4.06 -8.56
CA PHE A 74 -3.82 3.45 -7.44
C PHE A 74 -4.82 2.41 -7.97
N ARG A 75 -4.96 1.30 -7.26
CA ARG A 75 -5.91 0.24 -7.60
C ARG A 75 -6.69 -0.14 -6.36
N ALA A 76 -8.00 -0.29 -6.52
CA ALA A 76 -8.83 -0.88 -5.48
C ALA A 76 -8.44 -2.35 -5.30
N VAL A 77 -8.35 -2.81 -4.06
CA VAL A 77 -8.08 -4.22 -3.71
C VAL A 77 -9.34 -4.96 -3.22
N ARG A 78 -10.46 -4.25 -3.16
CA ARG A 78 -11.81 -4.74 -2.89
C ARG A 78 -12.83 -3.74 -3.43
N ASP A 79 -14.10 -4.10 -3.41
CA ASP A 79 -15.19 -3.17 -3.71
C ASP A 79 -15.22 -2.00 -2.72
N ILE A 80 -15.49 -0.80 -3.22
CA ILE A 80 -15.50 0.46 -2.47
C ILE A 80 -16.86 1.11 -2.68
N ALA A 81 -17.58 1.37 -1.59
CA ALA A 81 -18.89 2.01 -1.68
C ALA A 81 -18.76 3.51 -2.03
N PRO A 82 -19.74 4.11 -2.72
CA PRO A 82 -19.78 5.56 -2.92
C PRO A 82 -19.72 6.31 -1.57
N GLY A 83 -18.82 7.30 -1.48
CA GLY A 83 -18.58 8.07 -0.26
C GLY A 83 -17.63 7.41 0.75
N GLU A 84 -17.17 6.18 0.51
CA GLU A 84 -16.16 5.54 1.35
C GLU A 84 -14.78 6.20 1.17
N VAL A 85 -14.05 6.39 2.27
CA VAL A 85 -12.72 7.01 2.24
C VAL A 85 -11.70 6.06 1.61
N LEU A 86 -10.95 6.54 0.63
CA LEU A 86 -9.85 5.80 0.01
C LEU A 86 -8.63 5.75 0.94
N THR A 87 -8.08 4.56 1.12
CA THR A 87 -7.02 4.28 2.09
C THR A 87 -5.90 3.41 1.48
N ILE A 88 -4.67 3.68 1.91
CA ILE A 88 -3.47 2.89 1.57
C ILE A 88 -2.67 2.58 2.84
N CYS A 89 -1.79 1.58 2.78
CA CYS A 89 -0.81 1.34 3.84
C CYS A 89 0.46 2.15 3.60
N TYR A 90 0.81 3.04 4.53
CA TYR A 90 2.00 3.89 4.43
C TYR A 90 3.29 3.17 4.86
N LEU A 91 3.14 2.02 5.53
CA LEU A 91 4.26 1.30 6.13
C LEU A 91 4.92 0.31 5.17
N GLY A 92 4.32 0.07 4.00
CA GLY A 92 4.81 -0.89 3.01
C GLY A 92 5.10 -2.25 3.66
N PRO A 93 6.32 -2.81 3.51
CA PRO A 93 6.70 -4.09 4.12
C PRO A 93 6.54 -4.14 5.65
N TRP A 94 6.67 -3.00 6.34
CA TRP A 94 6.54 -2.90 7.79
C TRP A 94 5.09 -2.91 8.27
N GLY A 95 4.12 -2.98 7.36
CA GLY A 95 2.70 -3.11 7.67
C GLY A 95 2.36 -4.40 8.43
N ALA A 96 3.18 -5.45 8.31
CA ALA A 96 2.98 -6.74 8.98
C ALA A 96 3.64 -6.85 10.38
N CYS A 97 4.11 -5.74 10.96
CA CYS A 97 4.63 -5.74 12.33
C CYS A 97 3.51 -5.64 13.38
N SER A 98 3.86 -5.84 14.66
CA SER A 98 2.95 -5.63 15.80
C SER A 98 2.33 -4.23 15.80
N THR A 99 1.14 -4.11 16.39
CA THR A 99 0.38 -2.86 16.50
C THR A 99 1.20 -1.76 17.17
N ARG A 100 1.97 -2.11 18.21
CA ARG A 100 2.89 -1.17 18.87
C ARG A 100 3.93 -0.62 17.89
N ARG A 101 4.56 -1.50 17.10
CA ARG A 101 5.59 -1.10 16.13
C ARG A 101 5.01 -0.25 15.00
N ARG A 102 3.83 -0.59 14.49
CA ARG A 102 3.15 0.22 13.45
C ARG A 102 2.84 1.64 13.94
N LYS A 103 2.28 1.78 15.16
CA LYS A 103 1.99 3.10 15.75
C LYS A 103 3.26 3.94 15.92
N GLN A 104 4.34 3.32 16.40
CA GLN A 104 5.65 3.98 16.53
C GLN A 104 6.17 4.47 15.18
N LEU A 105 6.19 3.61 14.15
CA LEU A 105 6.68 3.97 12.82
C LEU A 105 5.86 5.09 12.18
N LEU A 106 4.54 5.11 12.38
CA LEU A 106 3.67 6.19 11.89
C LEU A 106 3.93 7.50 12.63
N MET A 107 4.18 7.45 13.94
CA MET A 107 4.54 8.64 14.70
C MET A 107 5.88 9.22 14.21
N GLU A 108 6.90 8.37 14.06
CA GLU A 108 8.24 8.76 13.62
C GLU A 108 8.26 9.29 12.17
N SER A 109 7.50 8.68 11.26
CA SER A 109 7.57 8.99 9.82
C SER A 109 6.47 9.93 9.31
N LYS A 110 5.34 10.03 10.00
CA LYS A 110 4.14 10.80 9.57
C LYS A 110 3.53 11.67 10.68
N GLY A 111 4.01 11.59 11.92
CA GLY A 111 3.59 12.47 13.01
C GLY A 111 2.18 12.19 13.54
N PHE A 112 1.64 10.97 13.41
CA PHE A 112 0.34 10.63 13.97
C PHE A 112 0.28 9.21 14.55
N VAL A 113 -0.66 8.98 15.48
CA VAL A 113 -0.96 7.66 16.04
C VAL A 113 -2.21 7.09 15.37
N CYS A 114 -2.10 5.92 14.74
CA CYS A 114 -3.22 5.29 14.06
C CYS A 114 -4.24 4.68 15.03
N SER A 115 -5.53 4.98 14.81
CA SER A 115 -6.69 4.47 15.55
C SER A 115 -7.61 3.59 14.70
N CYS A 116 -7.13 3.03 13.59
CA CYS A 116 -7.96 2.14 12.75
C CYS A 116 -8.41 0.88 13.52
N LEU A 117 -9.44 0.19 13.01
CA LEU A 117 -9.99 -1.03 13.63
C LEU A 117 -8.92 -2.10 13.92
N ASP A 118 -7.91 -2.23 13.05
CA ASP A 118 -6.81 -3.18 13.26
C ASP A 118 -5.91 -2.80 14.44
N CYS A 119 -5.78 -1.49 14.72
CA CYS A 119 -4.96 -0.94 15.79
C CYS A 119 -5.70 -0.76 17.12
N GLY A 120 -7.04 -0.82 17.09
CA GLY A 120 -7.90 -0.83 18.28
C GLY A 120 -8.30 -2.24 18.73
N GLY A 121 -8.17 -3.25 17.86
CA GLY A 121 -8.47 -4.64 18.16
C GLY A 121 -7.31 -5.43 18.78
N ARG A 122 -7.46 -6.76 18.80
CA ARG A 122 -6.44 -7.69 19.29
C ARG A 122 -5.26 -7.76 18.31
N ASP A 123 -4.04 -7.59 18.82
CA ASP A 123 -2.84 -7.57 18.00
C ASP A 123 -2.37 -8.98 17.63
N GLY A 124 -2.90 -9.54 16.54
CA GLY A 124 -2.53 -10.88 16.07
C GLY A 124 -1.06 -11.01 15.64
N LEU A 125 -0.46 -9.93 15.15
CA LEU A 125 0.92 -9.93 14.64
C LEU A 125 1.98 -9.75 15.73
N GLY A 126 1.54 -9.40 16.95
CA GLY A 126 2.38 -9.29 18.14
C GLY A 126 2.05 -10.33 19.21
N ALA A 127 1.14 -11.26 18.93
CA ALA A 127 0.70 -12.25 19.89
C ALA A 127 1.78 -13.32 20.10
N LEU A 128 2.14 -13.56 21.35
CA LEU A 128 2.95 -14.72 21.73
C LEU A 128 2.02 -15.85 22.16
N PRO A 129 2.28 -17.10 21.74
CA PRO A 129 1.59 -18.27 22.29
C PRO A 129 1.68 -18.34 23.82
N CYS A 130 0.60 -18.79 24.45
CA CYS A 130 0.51 -18.98 25.90
C CYS A 130 1.64 -19.91 26.37
N PRO A 131 2.46 -19.52 27.37
CA PRO A 131 3.58 -20.33 27.83
C PRO A 131 3.16 -21.67 28.46
N GLU A 132 1.95 -21.79 28.99
CA GLU A 132 1.43 -23.04 29.55
C GLU A 132 1.01 -24.02 28.44
N CYS A 133 0.31 -23.53 27.41
CA CYS A 133 -0.15 -24.36 26.30
C CYS A 133 0.96 -24.67 25.29
N TRP A 134 1.95 -23.77 25.17
CA TRP A 134 3.09 -23.87 24.26
C TRP A 134 4.38 -23.58 25.02
N PRO A 135 4.90 -24.59 25.75
CA PRO A 135 6.11 -24.44 26.54
C PRO A 135 7.30 -24.04 25.68
N ARG A 136 8.22 -23.27 26.26
CA ARG A 136 9.42 -22.76 25.60
C ARG A 136 10.65 -23.38 26.21
N ASP A 137 11.67 -23.60 25.38
CA ASP A 137 12.97 -24.02 25.85
C ASP A 137 13.58 -22.94 26.76
N ALA A 138 14.00 -23.32 27.97
CA ALA A 138 14.47 -22.37 28.98
C ALA A 138 15.78 -21.66 28.60
N ARG A 139 16.57 -22.24 27.69
CA ARG A 139 17.87 -21.68 27.27
C ARG A 139 17.73 -20.75 26.06
N THR A 140 16.83 -21.06 25.14
CA THR A 140 16.68 -20.38 23.83
C THR A 140 15.42 -19.53 23.72
N GLY A 141 14.40 -19.77 24.56
CA GLY A 141 13.10 -19.08 24.51
C GLY A 141 12.23 -19.46 23.30
N LEU A 142 12.70 -20.40 22.47
CA LEU A 142 11.96 -20.90 21.31
C LEU A 142 10.84 -21.84 21.77
N LEU A 143 9.77 -21.90 20.98
CA LEU A 143 8.69 -22.87 21.21
C LEU A 143 9.29 -24.27 21.10
N LEU A 144 9.01 -25.12 22.10
CA LEU A 144 9.26 -26.53 21.98
C LEU A 144 8.31 -27.05 20.89
N SER A 145 8.85 -27.52 19.77
CA SER A 145 8.06 -28.07 18.68
C SER A 145 7.16 -29.17 19.21
N SER A 146 5.85 -29.09 18.96
CA SER A 146 4.97 -30.25 19.02
C SER A 146 5.15 -31.06 17.74
N ASP A 147 6.34 -31.67 17.63
CA ASP A 147 6.80 -32.63 16.61
C ASP A 147 6.71 -32.23 15.12
N ALA A 148 7.69 -32.73 14.35
CA ALA A 148 7.75 -32.66 12.90
C ALA A 148 6.85 -33.72 12.24
#